data_AF-A0A3L7J4E6-F1
#
_entry.id   AF-A0A3L7J4E6-F1
#
_cell.length_a   1.000
_cell.length_b   1.000
_cell.length_c   1.000
_cell.angle_alpha   90.00
_cell.angle_beta   90.00
_cell.angle_gamma   90.00
#
_symmetry.space_group_name_H-M   'P 1'
#
loop_
_entity.id
_entity.type
_entity.pdbx_description
1 polymer ?
#
loop_
_entity_poly.entity_id
_entity_poly.type
_entity_poly.pdbx_seq_one_letter_code
_entity_poly.pdbx_strand_id
1 'polypeptide(L)'
;MSAPQPGKPSRREILKPVELLIFAAVAGLFTGLVTLMVTRDITFALIAFGIAFIVTLVFIAMFALTVKPDDLERKDIHDQDAGH
;
A
#
# COMPACT_ATOMS: atom_id res chain seq x y z
N MET A 1 7.54 36.98 -13.33
CA MET A 1 6.59 35.85 -13.41
C MET A 1 6.68 35.07 -12.11
N SER A 2 5.63 35.06 -11.30
CA SER A 2 5.60 34.29 -10.04
C SER A 2 5.30 32.82 -10.37
N ALA A 3 6.18 31.91 -9.96
CA ALA A 3 6.00 30.47 -10.16
C ALA A 3 4.72 29.96 -9.46
N PRO A 4 4.00 28.97 -10.01
CA PRO A 4 2.87 28.35 -9.33
C PRO A 4 3.39 27.57 -8.11
N GLN A 5 2.85 27.85 -6.93
CA GLN A 5 3.22 27.15 -5.70
C GLN A 5 2.72 25.69 -5.77
N PRO A 6 3.59 24.68 -5.54
CA PRO A 6 3.17 23.28 -5.50
C PRO A 6 2.15 23.11 -4.36
N GLY A 7 0.93 22.75 -4.72
CA GLY A 7 -0.14 22.51 -3.76
C GLY A 7 0.27 21.37 -2.82
N LYS A 8 0.28 21.63 -1.52
CA LYS A 8 0.58 20.61 -0.50
C LYS A 8 -0.38 19.42 -0.70
N PRO A 9 0.12 18.18 -0.85
CA PRO A 9 -0.72 17.02 -1.10
C PRO A 9 -1.82 16.91 -0.05
N SER A 10 -3.03 16.62 -0.54
CA SER A 10 -4.21 16.55 0.31
C SER A 10 -4.03 15.41 1.30
N ARG A 11 -4.51 15.57 2.55
CA ARG A 11 -4.39 14.52 3.57
C ARG A 11 -4.92 13.16 3.10
N ARG A 12 -5.88 13.15 2.18
CA ARG A 12 -6.43 11.94 1.57
C ARG A 12 -5.42 11.20 0.68
N GLU A 13 -4.56 11.91 -0.04
CA GLU A 13 -3.52 11.30 -0.89
C GLU A 13 -2.46 10.60 -0.03
N ILE A 14 -2.11 11.21 1.11
CA ILE A 14 -1.14 10.65 2.07
C ILE A 14 -1.70 9.41 2.79
N LEU A 15 -3.03 9.28 2.90
CA LEU A 15 -3.68 8.14 3.58
C LEU A 15 -3.87 6.91 2.68
N LYS A 16 -3.82 7.04 1.35
CA LYS A 16 -3.98 5.91 0.41
C LYS A 16 -3.02 4.73 0.70
N PRO A 17 -1.72 4.94 1.02
CA PRO A 17 -0.81 3.84 1.34
C PRO A 17 -1.18 3.11 2.64
N VAL A 18 -1.71 3.85 3.63
CA VAL A 18 -2.11 3.29 4.92
C VAL A 18 -3.31 2.37 4.77
N GLU A 19 -4.24 2.71 3.89
CA GLU A 19 -5.40 1.88 3.61
C GLU A 19 -5.00 0.49 3.11
N LEU A 20 -4.02 0.41 2.22
CA LEU A 20 -3.48 -0.86 1.71
C LEU A 20 -2.80 -1.70 2.82
N LEU A 21 -2.09 -1.04 3.74
CA LEU A 21 -1.51 -1.73 4.91
C LEU A 21 -2.59 -2.29 5.83
N ILE A 22 -3.68 -1.55 6.04
CA ILE A 22 -4.82 -2.00 6.84
C ILE A 22 -5.47 -3.22 6.18
N PHE A 23 -5.67 -3.20 4.86
CA PHE A 23 -6.21 -4.36 4.13
C PHE A 23 -5.34 -5.61 4.32
N ALA A 24 -4.02 -5.48 4.18
CA ALA A 24 -3.10 -6.59 4.43
C ALA A 24 -3.20 -7.09 5.88
N ALA A 25 -3.27 -6.18 6.86
CA ALA A 25 -3.38 -6.52 8.27
C ALA A 25 -4.68 -7.27 8.59
N VAL A 26 -5.80 -6.86 7.99
CA VAL A 26 -7.10 -7.53 8.14
C VAL A 26 -7.06 -8.93 7.52
N ALA A 27 -6.48 -9.08 6.32
CA ALA A 27 -6.33 -10.38 5.67
C ALA A 27 -5.46 -11.33 6.52
N GLY A 28 -4.30 -10.86 6.98
CA GLY A 28 -3.44 -11.62 7.88
C GLY A 28 -4.15 -12.00 9.17
N LEU A 29 -4.85 -11.06 9.80
CA LEU A 29 -5.61 -11.28 11.04
C LEU A 29 -6.69 -12.34 10.86
N PHE A 30 -7.44 -12.26 9.76
CA PHE A 30 -8.44 -13.27 9.43
C PHE A 30 -7.81 -14.66 9.32
N THR A 31 -6.73 -14.80 8.56
CA THR A 31 -6.01 -16.07 8.45
C THR A 31 -5.51 -16.57 9.81
N GLY A 32 -4.87 -15.70 10.60
CA GLY A 32 -4.38 -16.04 11.94
C GLY A 32 -5.49 -16.48 12.89
N LEU A 33 -6.65 -15.82 12.89
CA LEU A 33 -7.80 -16.18 13.71
C LEU A 33 -8.42 -17.52 13.29
N VAL A 34 -8.53 -17.77 11.98
CA VAL A 34 -9.00 -19.06 11.46
C VAL A 34 -8.02 -20.16 11.86
N THR A 35 -6.72 -19.95 11.68
CA THR A 35 -5.69 -20.90 12.12
C THR A 35 -5.79 -21.15 13.63
N LEU A 36 -5.91 -20.10 14.45
CA LEU A 36 -6.06 -20.25 15.90
C LEU A 36 -7.31 -21.07 16.28
N MET A 37 -8.43 -20.87 15.60
CA MET A 37 -9.67 -21.58 15.89
C MET A 37 -9.57 -23.07 15.52
N VAL A 38 -8.83 -23.38 14.45
CA VAL A 38 -8.63 -24.75 13.95
C VAL A 38 -7.57 -25.50 14.75
N THR A 39 -6.41 -24.89 14.99
CA THR A 39 -5.27 -25.56 15.64
C THR A 39 -5.31 -25.46 17.16
N ARG A 40 -6.02 -24.46 17.70
CA ARG A 40 -5.98 -24.08 19.13
C ARG A 40 -4.56 -23.80 19.65
N ASP A 41 -3.63 -23.48 18.77
CA ASP A 41 -2.22 -23.22 19.10
C ASP A 41 -1.83 -21.81 18.63
N ILE A 42 -1.38 -20.99 19.59
CA ILE A 42 -1.01 -19.59 19.36
C ILE A 42 0.23 -19.43 18.48
N THR A 43 1.17 -20.38 18.55
CA THR A 43 2.42 -20.36 17.76
C THR A 43 2.09 -20.52 16.29
N PHE A 44 1.27 -21.51 15.94
CA PHE A 44 0.81 -21.70 14.57
C PHE A 44 -0.01 -20.51 14.06
N ALA A 45 -0.87 -19.94 14.91
CA ALA A 45 -1.65 -18.76 14.55
C ALA A 45 -0.78 -17.55 14.21
N LEU A 46 0.25 -17.25 15.02
CA LEU A 46 1.17 -16.14 14.79
C LEU A 46 2.03 -16.33 13.55
N ILE A 47 2.51 -17.56 13.31
CA ILE A 47 3.28 -17.89 12.11
C ILE A 47 2.39 -17.73 10.86
N ALA A 48 1.19 -18.29 10.88
CA ALA A 48 0.25 -18.20 9.76
C ALA A 48 -0.17 -16.74 9.50
N PHE A 49 -0.45 -15.96 10.54
CA PHE A 49 -0.71 -14.52 10.46
C PHE A 49 0.45 -13.80 9.76
N GLY A 50 1.68 -14.01 10.24
CA GLY A 50 2.87 -13.35 9.70
C GLY A 50 3.11 -13.68 8.23
N ILE A 51 2.99 -14.97 7.86
CA ILE A 51 3.14 -15.42 6.48
C ILE A 51 2.07 -14.79 5.58
N ALA A 52 0.80 -14.88 5.97
CA ALA A 52 -0.31 -14.34 5.18
C ALA A 52 -0.18 -12.82 5.00
N PHE A 53 0.17 -12.10 6.07
CA PHE A 53 0.38 -10.65 6.03
C PHE A 53 1.49 -10.26 5.04
N ILE A 54 2.67 -10.91 5.12
CA ILE A 54 3.79 -10.63 4.23
C ILE A 54 3.42 -10.95 2.78
N VAL A 55 2.79 -12.10 2.53
CA VAL A 55 2.35 -12.49 1.18
C VAL A 55 1.41 -11.44 0.61
N THR A 56 0.40 -11.00 1.37
CA THR A 56 -0.53 -9.95 0.91
C THR A 56 0.18 -8.63 0.62
N LEU A 57 1.13 -8.20 1.45
CA LEU A 57 1.93 -7.00 1.18
C LEU A 57 2.74 -7.12 -0.12
N VAL A 58 3.37 -8.27 -0.35
CA VAL A 58 4.12 -8.54 -1.58
C VAL A 58 3.18 -8.46 -2.79
N PHE A 59 2.00 -9.07 -2.73
CA PHE A 59 1.01 -8.95 -3.79
C PHE A 59 0.62 -7.50 -4.06
N ILE A 60 0.28 -6.73 -3.02
CA ILE A 60 -0.06 -5.30 -3.15
C ILE A 60 1.10 -4.53 -3.78
N ALA A 61 2.33 -4.76 -3.33
CA ALA A 61 3.52 -4.09 -3.88
C ALA A 61 3.74 -4.44 -5.36
N MET A 62 3.58 -5.72 -5.73
CA MET A 62 3.66 -6.15 -7.12
C MET A 62 2.58 -5.50 -8.00
N PHE A 63 1.35 -5.39 -7.47
CA PHE A 63 0.28 -4.67 -8.16
C PHE A 63 0.61 -3.18 -8.30
N ALA A 64 1.12 -2.54 -7.24
CA ALA A 64 1.51 -1.13 -7.26
C ALA A 64 2.61 -0.85 -8.30
N LEU A 65 3.60 -1.75 -8.46
CA LEU A 65 4.63 -1.63 -9.50
C LEU A 65 4.07 -1.75 -10.93
N THR A 66 2.93 -2.43 -11.08
CA THR A 66 2.24 -2.60 -12.38
C THR A 66 1.38 -1.38 -12.74
N VAL A 67 0.93 -0.60 -11.74
CA VAL A 67 0.13 0.60 -11.97
C VAL A 67 1.00 1.72 -12.56
N LYS A 68 0.56 2.27 -13.70
CA LYS A 68 1.26 3.37 -14.41
C LYS A 68 1.21 4.67 -13.56
N PRO A 69 2.26 5.52 -13.58
CA PRO A 69 2.26 6.77 -12.81
C PRO A 69 1.04 7.64 -13.14
N ASP A 70 0.47 8.21 -12.09
CA ASP A 70 -0.80 8.95 -12.07
C ASP A 70 -0.71 10.22 -12.93
N ASP A 71 -1.84 10.75 -13.41
CA ASP A 71 -1.85 11.85 -14.37
C ASP A 71 -1.17 13.13 -13.83
N LEU A 72 -1.14 13.30 -12.50
CA LEU A 72 -0.39 14.37 -11.83
C LEU A 72 1.13 14.16 -11.91
N GLU A 73 1.61 12.94 -11.70
CA GLU A 73 3.04 12.60 -11.82
C GLU A 73 3.52 12.75 -13.26
N ARG A 74 2.66 12.40 -14.24
CA ARG A 74 2.94 12.62 -15.66
C ARG A 74 3.08 14.09 -16.01
N LYS A 75 2.23 14.94 -15.45
CA LYS A 75 2.24 16.38 -15.74
C LYS A 75 3.50 17.04 -15.18
N ASP A 76 3.90 16.68 -13.96
CA ASP A 76 5.14 17.16 -13.35
C ASP A 76 6.39 16.70 -14.11
N ILE A 77 6.42 15.46 -14.62
CA ILE A 77 7.53 14.96 -15.45
C ILE A 77 7.60 15.71 -16.79
N HIS A 78 6.45 15.93 -17.45
CA HIS A 78 6.40 16.66 -18.72
C HIS A 78 6.79 18.13 -18.59
N ASP A 79 6.38 18.79 -17.50
CA ASP A 79 6.74 20.19 -17.24
C ASP A 79 8.23 20.36 -16.89
N GLN A 80 8.87 19.34 -16.29
CA GLN A 80 10.33 19.30 -16.08
C GLN A 80 11.10 19.07 -17.39
N ASP A 81 10.62 18.19 -18.27
CA ASP A 81 11.24 17.90 -19.57
C ASP A 81 11.14 19.09 -20.55
N ALA A 82 10.06 19.87 -20.48
CA ALA A 82 9.85 21.04 -21.34
C ALA A 82 10.64 22.29 -20.86
N GLY A 83 11.26 22.23 -19.69
CA GLY A 83 12.03 23.33 -19.08
C GLY A 83 13.53 23.32 -19.40
N HIS A 84 14.01 22.38 -20.22
CA HIS A 84 15.41 22.26 -20.66
C HIS A 84 15.60 22.62 -22.14
#